data_AF-A0A1W9RMW3-F1
#
_entry.id   AF-A0A1W9RMW3-F1
#
_cell.length_a   1.000
_cell.length_b   1.000
_cell.length_c   1.000
_cell.angle_alpha   90.00
_cell.angle_beta   90.00
_cell.angle_gamma   90.00
#
_symmetry.space_group_name_H-M   'P 1'
#
loop_
_entity.id
_entity.type
_entity.pdbx_description
1 polymer ?
#
loop_
_entity_poly.entity_id
_entity_poly.type
_entity_poly.pdbx_seq_one_letter_code
_entity_poly.pdbx_strand_id
1 'polypeptide(L)'
;MRRLWAAAILAIFALFILIFSAKQKPTPFFDQQIRAAELMTKCIDALRQAEFDSAALIFDPNRTNLVGREYSPITTTLGDLIAKRTATNPDFAALLVRWFHELNLSPGDVIAVGSSGSFPSLTLATL
;
A
#
# COMPACT_ATOMS: atom_id res chain seq x y z
N MET A 1 31.72 34.72 -2.77
CA MET A 1 31.95 33.37 -2.22
C MET A 1 31.43 33.19 -0.79
N ARG A 2 31.90 33.95 0.22
CA ARG A 2 31.46 33.82 1.64
C ARG A 2 29.95 33.91 1.88
N ARG A 3 29.26 34.80 1.16
CA ARG A 3 27.78 34.94 1.23
C ARG A 3 27.02 33.72 0.68
N LEU A 4 27.57 33.05 -0.34
CA LEU A 4 26.98 31.85 -0.93
C LEU A 4 27.09 30.66 0.03
N TRP A 5 28.24 30.51 0.70
CA TRP A 5 28.44 29.50 1.73
C TRP A 5 27.52 29.69 2.93
N ALA A 6 27.35 30.93 3.40
CA ALA A 6 26.43 31.24 4.49
C ALA A 6 24.97 30.89 4.12
N ALA A 7 24.54 31.20 2.90
CA ALA A 7 23.21 30.85 2.42
C ALA A 7 23.00 29.33 2.30
N ALA A 8 24.01 28.59 1.81
CA ALA A 8 23.95 27.13 1.72
C ALA A 8 23.85 26.46 3.10
N ILE A 9 24.65 26.93 4.08
CA ILE A 9 24.60 26.42 5.46
C ILE A 9 23.24 26.71 6.09
N LEU A 10 22.70 27.92 5.89
CA LEU A 10 21.37 28.28 6.40
C LEU A 10 20.27 27.40 5.79
N ALA A 11 20.34 27.13 4.48
CA ALA A 11 19.38 26.27 3.79
C ALA A 11 19.44 24.82 4.28
N ILE A 12 20.64 24.28 4.47
CA ILE A 12 20.84 22.93 5.03
C ILE A 12 20.32 22.88 6.47
N PHE A 13 20.60 23.89 7.27
CA PHE A 13 20.14 23.96 8.66
C PHE A 13 18.61 24.08 8.75
N ALA A 14 17.98 24.89 7.89
CA ALA A 14 16.53 24.99 7.79
C ALA A 14 15.89 23.66 7.35
N LEU A 15 16.48 22.99 6.35
CA LEU A 15 16.04 21.67 5.91
C LEU A 15 16.17 20.63 7.04
N PHE A 16 17.27 20.68 7.79
CA PHE A 16 17.49 19.82 8.94
C PHE A 16 16.40 20.03 10.00
N ILE A 17 16.12 21.28 10.38
CA ILE A 17 15.05 21.58 11.35
C ILE A 17 13.70 21.07 10.83
N LEU A 18 13.37 21.28 9.55
CA LEU A 18 12.12 20.82 8.96
C LEU A 18 11.95 19.29 9.03
N ILE A 19 13.00 18.55 8.66
CA ILE A 19 12.97 17.08 8.65
C ILE A 19 12.84 16.53 10.07
N PHE A 20 13.59 17.08 11.04
CA PHE A 20 13.62 16.55 12.41
C PHE A 20 12.51 17.10 13.31
N SER A 21 11.86 18.21 12.95
CA SER A 21 10.73 18.77 13.71
C SER A 21 9.39 18.19 13.27
N ALA A 22 9.33 17.46 12.16
CA ALA A 22 8.11 16.81 11.69
C ALA A 22 7.69 15.71 12.69
N LYS A 23 6.75 16.03 13.57
CA LYS A 23 6.12 15.05 14.47
C LYS A 23 4.95 14.40 13.75
N GLN A 24 5.06 13.10 13.47
CA GLN A 24 3.91 12.31 13.06
C GLN A 24 3.05 12.03 14.29
N LYS A 25 1.76 12.36 14.20
CA LYS A 25 0.80 12.04 15.26
C LYS A 25 0.12 10.73 14.87
N PRO A 26 0.34 9.63 15.61
CA PRO A 26 -0.34 8.38 15.31
C PRO A 26 -1.86 8.55 15.44
N THR A 27 -2.60 7.76 14.66
CA THR A 27 -4.05 7.65 14.82
C THR A 27 -4.36 6.95 16.15
N PRO A 28 -5.57 7.10 16.71
CA PRO A 28 -5.98 6.35 17.91
C PRO A 28 -5.94 4.82 17.74
N PHE A 29 -5.95 4.34 16.50
CA PHE A 29 -6.02 2.94 16.10
C PHE A 29 -4.74 2.48 15.37
N PHE A 30 -3.62 3.18 15.58
CA PHE A 30 -2.34 2.93 14.90
C PHE A 30 -1.88 1.47 14.99
N ASP A 31 -1.93 0.86 16.18
CA ASP A 31 -1.52 -0.54 16.36
C ASP A 31 -2.39 -1.53 15.57
N GLN A 32 -3.67 -1.21 15.36
CA GLN A 32 -4.54 -2.03 14.51
C GLN A 32 -4.18 -1.87 13.03
N GLN A 33 -3.85 -0.66 12.60
CA GLN A 33 -3.40 -0.40 11.23
C GLN A 33 -2.10 -1.15 10.91
N ILE A 34 -1.12 -1.08 11.81
CA ILE A 34 0.14 -1.80 11.64
C ILE A 34 -0.10 -3.31 11.56
N ARG A 35 -0.91 -3.87 12.49
CA ARG A 35 -1.23 -5.30 12.46
C ARG A 35 -1.94 -5.74 11.18
N ALA A 36 -2.86 -4.93 10.66
CA ALA A 36 -3.55 -5.22 9.40
C ALA A 36 -2.58 -5.21 8.20
N ALA A 37 -1.72 -4.19 8.11
CA ALA A 37 -0.70 -4.14 7.06
C ALA A 37 0.31 -5.29 7.17
N GLU A 38 0.75 -5.64 8.38
CA GLU A 38 1.62 -6.80 8.61
C GLU A 38 0.95 -8.12 8.22
N LEU A 39 -0.34 -8.28 8.50
CA LEU A 39 -1.10 -9.47 8.09
C LEU A 39 -1.18 -9.60 6.57
N MET A 40 -1.53 -8.52 5.88
CA MET A 40 -1.55 -8.51 4.41
C MET A 40 -0.15 -8.76 3.84
N THR A 41 0.90 -8.20 4.45
CA THR A 41 2.30 -8.46 4.05
C THR A 41 2.63 -9.94 4.16
N LYS A 42 2.28 -10.61 5.27
CA LYS A 42 2.49 -12.06 5.45
C LYS A 42 1.74 -12.87 4.39
N CYS A 43 0.52 -12.47 4.04
CA CYS A 43 -0.25 -13.13 2.99
C CYS A 43 0.42 -12.96 1.62
N ILE A 44 0.90 -11.76 1.29
CA ILE A 44 1.67 -11.51 0.08
C ILE A 44 2.93 -12.37 0.07
N ASP A 45 3.70 -12.42 1.16
CA ASP A 45 4.92 -13.22 1.27
C ASP A 45 4.67 -14.72 1.09
N ALA A 46 3.52 -15.23 1.54
CA ALA A 46 3.11 -16.59 1.26
C ALA A 46 2.85 -16.81 -0.25
N LEU A 47 2.20 -15.84 -0.92
CA LEU A 47 1.97 -15.89 -2.36
C LEU A 47 3.27 -15.79 -3.17
N ARG A 48 4.29 -15.10 -2.67
CA ARG A 48 5.62 -15.02 -3.32
C ARG A 48 6.32 -16.36 -3.42
N GLN A 49 5.97 -17.33 -2.57
CA GLN A 49 6.55 -18.67 -2.59
C GLN A 49 5.99 -19.55 -3.71
N ALA A 50 4.86 -19.15 -4.31
CA ALA A 50 4.30 -19.82 -5.48
C ALA A 50 5.17 -19.57 -6.73
N GLU A 51 4.99 -20.40 -7.75
CA GLU A 51 5.68 -20.24 -9.03
C GLU A 51 5.43 -18.84 -9.61
N PHE A 52 6.52 -18.14 -9.92
CA PHE A 52 6.48 -16.80 -10.49
C PHE A 52 6.82 -16.85 -11.98
N ASP A 53 5.91 -16.39 -12.81
CA ASP A 53 6.16 -16.24 -14.25
C ASP A 53 7.21 -15.13 -14.47
N SER A 54 8.39 -15.51 -14.96
CA SER A 54 9.48 -14.56 -15.19
C SER A 54 9.11 -13.48 -16.21
N ALA A 55 8.19 -13.75 -17.14
CA ALA A 55 7.67 -12.76 -18.07
C ALA A 55 6.82 -11.69 -17.35
N ALA A 56 6.25 -12.01 -16.19
CA ALA A 56 5.47 -11.08 -15.39
C ALA A 56 6.33 -10.03 -14.66
N LEU A 57 7.66 -10.17 -14.61
CA LEU A 57 8.56 -9.26 -13.89
C LEU A 57 8.46 -7.81 -14.40
N ILE A 58 8.16 -7.63 -15.69
CA ILE A 58 7.96 -6.30 -16.30
C ILE A 58 6.75 -5.59 -15.68
N PHE A 59 5.73 -6.35 -15.26
CA PHE A 59 4.47 -5.87 -14.71
C PHE A 59 4.46 -5.89 -13.17
N ASP A 60 5.08 -6.89 -12.57
CA ASP A 60 5.19 -7.09 -11.11
C ASP A 60 6.66 -7.16 -10.67
N PRO A 61 7.37 -6.02 -10.60
CA PRO A 61 8.77 -6.00 -10.19
C PRO A 61 8.98 -6.46 -8.74
N ASN A 62 7.94 -6.35 -7.91
CA ASN A 62 7.96 -6.73 -6.50
C ASN A 62 7.56 -8.20 -6.26
N ARG A 63 7.34 -8.95 -7.35
CA ARG A 63 6.97 -10.38 -7.38
C ARG A 63 5.84 -10.71 -6.42
N THR A 64 4.84 -9.85 -6.33
CA THR A 64 3.72 -10.00 -5.42
C THR A 64 2.77 -11.14 -5.80
N ASN A 65 2.79 -11.57 -7.07
CA ASN A 65 1.81 -12.49 -7.66
C ASN A 65 0.37 -11.95 -7.64
N LEU A 66 0.20 -10.63 -7.44
CA LEU A 66 -1.10 -9.97 -7.30
C LEU A 66 -1.37 -8.91 -8.38
N VAL A 67 -0.36 -8.54 -9.18
CA VAL A 67 -0.58 -7.71 -10.37
C VAL A 67 -1.15 -8.61 -11.47
N GLY A 68 -2.48 -8.72 -11.51
CA GLY A 68 -3.21 -9.65 -12.39
C GLY A 68 -2.80 -9.54 -13.87
N ARG A 69 -2.81 -10.69 -14.58
CA ARG A 69 -2.37 -10.81 -15.99
C ARG A 69 -3.10 -9.81 -16.91
N GLU A 70 -2.38 -9.28 -17.90
CA GLU A 70 -2.89 -8.26 -18.83
C GLU A 70 -3.97 -8.78 -19.78
N TYR A 71 -3.95 -10.08 -20.12
CA TYR A 71 -4.90 -10.68 -21.05
C TYR A 71 -5.47 -11.98 -20.51
N SER A 72 -6.80 -12.04 -20.39
CA SER A 72 -7.57 -13.27 -20.30
C SER A 72 -8.73 -13.21 -21.30
N PRO A 73 -9.28 -14.35 -21.76
CA PRO A 73 -10.43 -14.37 -22.67
C PRO A 73 -11.69 -13.67 -22.13
N ILE A 74 -11.75 -13.34 -20.83
CA ILE A 74 -12.91 -12.72 -20.17
C ILE A 74 -12.69 -11.24 -19.81
N THR A 75 -11.53 -10.65 -20.10
CA THR A 75 -11.22 -9.25 -19.77
C THR A 75 -11.25 -8.36 -21.01
N THR A 76 -12.17 -7.38 -21.04
CA THR A 76 -12.39 -6.45 -22.17
C THR A 76 -11.64 -5.11 -22.03
N THR A 77 -11.00 -4.83 -20.91
CA THR A 77 -10.24 -3.57 -20.70
C THR A 77 -8.95 -3.84 -19.93
N LEU A 78 -7.84 -3.35 -20.47
CA LEU A 78 -6.55 -3.30 -19.77
C LEU A 78 -6.70 -2.32 -18.60
N GLY A 79 -6.99 -2.83 -17.40
CA GLY A 79 -6.98 -1.99 -16.19
C GLY A 79 -5.62 -1.32 -16.00
N ASP A 80 -5.60 -0.13 -15.41
CA ASP A 80 -4.38 0.68 -15.25
C ASP A 80 -3.30 -0.06 -14.42
N LEU A 81 -2.13 -0.28 -15.04
CA LEU A 81 -1.03 -1.03 -14.43
C LEU A 81 -0.48 -0.33 -13.18
N ILE A 82 -0.45 1.01 -13.17
CA ILE A 82 0.01 1.78 -12.02
C ILE A 82 -0.95 1.55 -10.86
N ALA A 83 -2.26 1.65 -11.09
CA ALA A 83 -3.28 1.38 -10.09
C ALA A 83 -3.19 -0.05 -9.54
N LYS A 84 -2.98 -1.05 -10.41
CA LYS A 84 -2.79 -2.45 -9.99
C LYS A 84 -1.57 -2.61 -9.09
N ARG A 85 -0.45 -1.99 -9.43
CA ARG A 85 0.78 -2.00 -8.61
C ARG A 85 0.59 -1.27 -7.29
N THR A 86 -0.07 -0.12 -7.30
CA THR A 86 -0.38 0.62 -6.08
C THR A 86 -1.24 -0.22 -5.14
N ALA A 87 -2.23 -0.94 -5.70
CA ALA A 87 -3.13 -1.80 -4.94
C ALA A 87 -2.42 -2.97 -4.24
N THR A 88 -1.19 -3.34 -4.61
CA THR A 88 -0.43 -4.38 -3.89
C THR A 88 0.24 -3.86 -2.62
N ASN A 89 0.12 -2.57 -2.29
CA ASN A 89 0.67 -2.01 -1.06
C ASN A 89 -0.13 -2.52 0.17
N PRO A 90 0.51 -3.18 1.15
CA PRO A 90 -0.15 -3.61 2.39
C PRO A 90 -0.83 -2.49 3.19
N ASP A 91 -0.45 -1.23 2.98
CA ASP A 91 -1.10 -0.08 3.63
C ASP A 91 -2.58 0.05 3.28
N PHE A 92 -3.07 -0.61 2.23
CA PHE A 92 -4.51 -0.70 1.97
C PHE A 92 -5.27 -1.40 3.10
N ALA A 93 -4.70 -2.41 3.75
CA ALA A 93 -5.31 -3.04 4.92
C ALA A 93 -5.36 -2.06 6.12
N ALA A 94 -4.30 -1.27 6.32
CA ALA A 94 -4.28 -0.19 7.29
C ALA A 94 -5.31 0.92 6.99
N LEU A 95 -5.55 1.21 5.71
CA LEU A 95 -6.57 2.15 5.27
C LEU A 95 -7.98 1.64 5.56
N LEU A 96 -8.26 0.35 5.36
CA LEU A 96 -9.55 -0.24 5.71
C LEU A 96 -9.84 -0.15 7.21
N VAL A 97 -8.84 -0.41 8.07
CA VAL A 97 -8.98 -0.20 9.53
C VAL A 97 -9.44 1.21 9.83
N ARG A 98 -8.82 2.22 9.20
CA ARG A 98 -9.23 3.62 9.36
C ARG A 98 -10.68 3.82 8.93
N TRP A 99 -11.09 3.32 7.78
CA TRP A 99 -12.47 3.46 7.31
C TRP A 99 -13.47 2.76 8.22
N PHE A 100 -13.15 1.60 8.77
CA PHE A 100 -14.02 0.91 9.73
C PHE A 100 -14.23 1.73 11.01
N HIS A 101 -13.17 2.39 11.51
CA HIS A 101 -13.28 3.35 12.62
C HIS A 101 -14.10 4.59 12.24
N GLU A 102 -13.88 5.17 11.05
CA GLU A 102 -14.65 6.33 10.56
C GLU A 102 -16.15 5.99 10.37
N LEU A 103 -16.47 4.74 10.05
CA LEU A 103 -17.83 4.22 9.93
C LEU A 103 -18.43 3.77 11.28
N ASN A 104 -17.68 3.84 12.38
CA ASN A 104 -18.07 3.40 13.72
C ASN A 104 -18.51 1.92 13.77
N LEU A 105 -17.86 1.06 12.99
CA LEU A 105 -18.15 -0.37 13.00
C LEU A 105 -17.71 -1.02 14.31
N SER A 106 -18.50 -1.99 14.77
CA SER A 106 -18.26 -2.78 15.97
C SER A 106 -17.97 -4.25 15.63
N PRO A 107 -17.21 -4.97 16.47
CA PRO A 107 -17.06 -6.41 16.33
C PRO A 107 -18.43 -7.10 16.25
N GLY A 108 -18.66 -7.89 15.19
CA GLY A 108 -19.94 -8.54 14.92
C GLY A 108 -20.76 -7.88 13.82
N ASP A 109 -20.41 -6.67 13.40
CA ASP A 109 -21.05 -6.03 12.23
C ASP A 109 -20.75 -6.83 10.96
N VAL A 110 -21.77 -6.97 10.11
CA VAL A 110 -21.67 -7.70 8.85
C VAL A 110 -21.26 -6.73 7.74
N ILE A 111 -20.11 -7.02 7.12
CA ILE A 111 -19.58 -6.24 6.00
C ILE A 111 -19.69 -7.08 4.73
N ALA A 112 -20.30 -6.52 3.68
CA ALA A 112 -20.29 -7.11 2.35
C ALA A 112 -19.15 -6.52 1.52
N VAL A 113 -18.24 -7.35 1.04
CA VAL A 113 -17.10 -6.94 0.19
C VAL A 113 -17.42 -7.26 -1.27
N GLY A 114 -17.74 -6.23 -2.05
CA GLY A 114 -17.79 -6.32 -3.51
C GLY A 114 -16.39 -6.15 -4.09
N SER A 115 -15.81 -7.21 -4.65
CA SER A 115 -14.44 -7.17 -5.16
C SER A 115 -14.35 -7.44 -6.65
N SER A 116 -13.39 -6.80 -7.31
CA SER A 116 -13.07 -7.02 -8.72
C SER A 116 -11.91 -8.00 -8.85
N GLY A 117 -12.06 -9.02 -9.71
CA GLY A 117 -10.97 -9.94 -10.03
C GLY A 117 -9.73 -9.27 -10.66
N SER A 118 -9.85 -8.02 -11.11
CA SER A 118 -8.70 -7.24 -11.59
C SER A 118 -7.81 -6.70 -10.47
N PHE A 119 -8.29 -6.67 -9.22
CA PHE A 119 -7.57 -6.12 -8.06
C PHE A 119 -7.57 -7.12 -6.89
N PRO A 120 -7.00 -8.33 -7.07
CA PRO A 120 -7.02 -9.38 -6.05
C PRO A 120 -6.32 -8.95 -4.74
N SER A 121 -5.36 -8.03 -4.82
CA SER A 121 -4.70 -7.47 -3.64
C SER A 121 -5.66 -6.66 -2.74
N LEU A 122 -6.64 -5.97 -3.31
CA LEU A 122 -7.65 -5.24 -2.52
C LEU A 122 -8.66 -6.19 -1.89
N THR A 123 -8.93 -7.34 -2.52
CA THR A 123 -9.67 -8.44 -1.86
C THR A 123 -8.88 -8.94 -0.65
N LEU A 124 -7.58 -9.20 -0.83
CA LEU A 124 -6.71 -9.68 0.24
C LEU A 124 -6.62 -8.70 1.41
N ALA A 125 -6.63 -7.38 1.15
CA ALA A 125 -6.62 -6.35 2.19
C ALA A 125 -7.81 -6.42 3.14
N THR A 126 -8.93 -7.05 2.74
CA THR A 126 -10.16 -7.16 3.53
C THR A 126 -10.20 -8.35 4.48
N LEU A 127 -9.21 -9.26 4.40
CA LEU A 127 -9.07 -10.45 5.24
C LEU A 127 -8.22 -10.19 6.48
#